data_AF-A0A2H5V7P5-F1
#
_entry.id   AF-A0A2H5V7P5-F1
#
_cell.length_a   1.000
_cell.length_b   1.000
_cell.length_c   1.000
_cell.angle_alpha   90.00
_cell.angle_beta   90.00
_cell.angle_gamma   90.00
#
_symmetry.space_group_name_H-M   'P 1'
#
loop_
_entity.id
_entity.type
_entity.pdbx_description
1 polymer ?
#
loop_
_entity_poly.entity_id
_entity_poly.type
_entity_poly.pdbx_seq_one_letter_code
_entity_poly.pdbx_strand_id
1 'polypeptide(L)' 'MSVKRYKKSCAIWCNDCDAVFDILQVAEEHAEQTGHTIKVIEFVIERG' A
#
# COMPACT_ATOMS: atom_id res chain seq x y z
N MET A 1 -9.77 -28.23 -6.12
CA MET A 1 -9.59 -27.05 -5.25
C MET A 1 -9.63 -25.81 -6.11
N SER A 2 -10.72 -25.04 -6.05
CA SER A 2 -10.87 -23.82 -6.85
C SER A 2 -10.02 -22.72 -6.23
N VAL A 3 -8.94 -22.32 -6.89
CA VAL A 3 -8.11 -21.19 -6.47
C VAL A 3 -8.96 -19.93 -6.62
N LYS A 4 -9.63 -19.51 -5.55
CA LYS A 4 -10.27 -18.19 -5.48
C LYS A 4 -9.17 -17.16 -5.70
N ARG A 5 -9.14 -16.53 -6.89
CA ARG A 5 -8.21 -15.44 -7.21
C ARG A 5 -8.63 -14.22 -6.40
N TYR A 6 -8.17 -14.12 -5.16
CA TYR A 6 -8.23 -12.87 -4.42
C TYR A 6 -7.27 -11.89 -5.09
N LYS A 7 -7.76 -10.70 -5.44
CA LYS A 7 -6.87 -9.59 -5.83
C LYS A 7 -6.41 -8.96 -4.52
N LYS A 8 -5.18 -9.28 -4.11
CA LYS A 8 -4.52 -8.54 -3.02
C LYS A 8 -4.28 -7.12 -3.55
N SER A 9 -4.98 -6.16 -2.96
CA SER A 9 -4.72 -4.75 -3.20
C SER A 9 -3.93 -4.23 -1.99
N CYS A 10 -2.89 -3.47 -2.28
CA CYS A 10 -2.05 -2.83 -1.28
C CYS A 10 -2.11 -1.34 -1.54
N ALA A 11 -2.37 -0.55 -0.51
CA ALA A 11 -2.22 0.91 -0.54
C ALA A 11 -1.19 1.28 0.52
N ILE A 12 -0.22 2.11 0.17
CA ILE A 12 0.75 2.65 1.10
C ILE A 12 0.39 4.10 1.39
N TRP A 13 0.26 4.47 2.65
CA TRP A 13 -0.15 5.80 3.07
C TRP A 13 0.96 6.47 3.88
N CYS A 14 1.28 7.71 3.58
CA CYS A 14 2.18 8.53 4.38
C CYS A 14 1.39 9.27 5.46
N ASN A 15 1.80 9.10 6.71
CA ASN A 15 1.08 9.63 7.88
C ASN A 15 1.33 11.14 8.10
N ASP A 16 2.41 11.67 7.54
CA ASP A 16 2.83 13.07 7.73
C ASP A 16 2.21 14.02 6.70
N CYS A 17 2.12 13.58 5.44
CA CYS A 17 1.61 14.40 4.33
C CYS A 17 0.31 13.88 3.71
N ASP A 18 -0.27 12.83 4.29
CA ASP A 18 -1.50 12.18 3.84
C ASP A 18 -1.40 11.59 2.41
N ALA A 19 -0.19 11.44 1.86
CA ALA A 19 0.01 10.94 0.50
C ALA A 19 -0.24 9.44 0.39
N VAL A 20 -0.99 9.00 -0.62
CA VAL A 20 -1.25 7.60 -0.91
C VAL A 20 -0.45 7.16 -2.14
N PHE A 21 0.21 6.02 -2.02
CA PHE A 21 1.03 5.40 -3.05
C PHE A 21 0.53 3.98 -3.34
N ASP A 22 0.49 3.62 -4.62
CA ASP A 22 0.12 2.27 -5.09
C ASP A 22 1.33 1.33 -5.20
N ILE A 23 2.55 1.89 -5.13
CA ILE A 23 3.82 1.18 -5.33
C ILE A 23 4.69 1.37 -4.10
N LEU A 24 5.09 0.25 -3.47
CA LEU A 24 5.90 0.27 -2.26
C LEU A 24 7.22 1.02 -2.46
N GLN A 25 7.91 0.74 -3.57
CA GLN A 25 9.18 1.40 -3.89
C GLN A 25 9.08 2.92 -3.93
N VAL A 26 7.98 3.48 -4.44
CA VAL A 26 7.78 4.94 -4.50
C VAL A 26 7.52 5.50 -3.10
N ALA A 27 6.79 4.77 -2.27
CA ALA A 27 6.54 5.17 -0.89
C ALA A 27 7.82 5.10 -0.03
N GLU A 28 8.65 4.08 -0.23
CA GLU A 28 9.95 3.94 0.45
C GLU A 28 10.89 5.07 0.05
N GLU A 29 11.03 5.36 -1.26
CA GLU A 29 11.81 6.50 -1.73
C GLU A 29 11.31 7.82 -1.13
N HIS A 30 9.99 7.99 -1.04
CA HIS A 30 9.40 9.15 -0.37
C HIS A 30 9.80 9.22 1.11
N ALA A 31 9.68 8.12 1.85
CA ALA A 31 10.06 8.05 3.27
C ALA A 31 11.55 8.35 3.48
N GLU A 32 12.44 7.85 2.61
CA GLU A 32 13.87 8.11 2.67
C GLU A 32 14.22 9.57 2.34
N GLN A 33 13.58 10.18 1.35
CA GLN A 33 13.83 11.56 0.95
C GLN A 33 13.29 12.59 1.95
N THR A 34 12.17 12.28 2.59
CA THR A 34 11.45 13.23 3.47
C THR A 34 11.63 12.94 4.95
N GLY A 35 12.03 11.72 5.30
CA GLY A 35 12.02 11.23 6.68
C GLY A 35 10.61 10.97 7.23
N HIS A 36 9.59 10.90 6.36
CA HIS A 36 8.22 10.66 6.77
C HIS A 36 7.93 9.19 7.10
N THR A 37 6.90 8.97 7.90
CA THR A 37 6.43 7.65 8.26
C THR A 37 5.38 7.16 7.28
N ILE A 38 5.65 6.04 6.62
CA ILE A 38 4.69 5.36 5.75
C ILE A 38 4.07 4.14 6.43
N LYS A 39 2.83 3.84 6.08
CA LYS A 39 2.04 2.71 6.56
C LYS A 39 1.50 1.92 5.37
N VAL A 40 1.85 0.65 5.30
CA VAL A 40 1.37 -0.27 4.28
C VAL A 40 0.05 -0.88 4.74
N ILE A 41 -0.99 -0.78 3.91
CA ILE A 41 -2.33 -1.32 4.17
C ILE A 41 -2.62 -2.36 3.09
N GLU A 42 -2.57 -3.63 3.47
CA GLU A 42 -3.00 -4.73 2.61
C GLU A 42 -4.49 -5.03 2.85
N PHE A 43 -5.27 -5.07 1.78
CA PHE A 43 -6.68 -5.45 1.83
C PHE A 43 -7.02 -6.51 0.80
N VAL A 44 -7.81 -7.48 1.25
CA VAL A 44 -8.33 -8.56 0.41
C VAL A 44 -9.70 -8.12 -0.09
N ILE A 45 -9.82 -7.83 -1.38
CA ILE A 45 -11.12 -7.58 -1.99
C ILE A 45 -11.71 -8.94 -2.39
N GLU A 46 -12.64 -9.46 -1.59
CA GLU A 46 -13.50 -10.56 -2.02
C GLU A 46 -14.55 -10.00 -2.99
N ARG A 47 -14.43 -10.35 -4.28
CA ARG A 47 -15.54 -10.19 -5.23
C ARG A 47 -16.60 -11.24 -4.89
N GLY A 48 -17.70 -10.78 -4.29
CA GLY A 48 -18.94 -11.55 -4.14
C GLY A 48 -19.61 -11.84 -5.48
#